data_AF-A0AAX3PR56-F1
#
_entry.id   AF-A0AAX3PR56-F1
#
_cell.length_a   1.000
_cell.length_b   1.000
_cell.length_c   1.000
_cell.angle_alpha   90.00
_cell.angle_beta   90.00
_cell.angle_gamma   90.00
#
_symmetry.space_group_name_H-M   'P 1'
#
loop_
_entity.id
_entity.type
_entity.pdbx_description
1 polymer ?
#
loop_
_entity_poly.entity_id
_entity_poly.type
_entity_poly.pdbx_seq_one_letter_code
_entity_poly.pdbx_strand_id
1 'polypeptide(L)' 'MNFTDLLYVIDNDGNEHELSSCLIVKNSKIFTKNVKSNIELGFKIIKKNNGICDQIFIVNEILEILEDLRYLEVQEF' A
#
# COMPACT_ATOMS: atom_id res chain seq x y z
N MET A 1 -3.40 11.55 15.15
CA MET A 1 -3.37 11.04 13.76
C MET A 1 -3.52 9.53 13.86
N ASN A 2 -4.67 8.99 13.45
CA ASN A 2 -4.98 7.57 13.62
C ASN A 2 -4.46 6.78 12.43
N PHE A 3 -3.50 5.90 12.68
CA PHE A 3 -3.02 4.87 11.76
C PHE A 3 -3.98 3.69 11.85
N THR A 4 -4.96 3.57 10.95
CA THR A 4 -6.05 2.57 11.14
C THR A 4 -6.59 1.94 9.86
N ASP A 5 -5.97 2.16 8.69
CA ASP A 5 -6.37 1.47 7.49
C ASP A 5 -5.48 0.25 7.24
N LEU A 6 -6.10 -0.94 7.24
CA LEU A 6 -5.46 -2.21 6.89
C LEU A 6 -5.31 -2.29 5.37
N LEU A 7 -4.08 -2.06 4.91
CA LEU A 7 -3.69 -2.16 3.52
C LEU A 7 -2.85 -3.40 3.31
N TYR A 8 -3.06 -4.06 2.18
CA TYR A 8 -2.27 -5.23 1.76
C TYR A 8 -1.75 -4.97 0.36
N VAL A 9 -0.48 -5.28 0.12
CA VAL A 9 0.06 -5.33 -1.24
C VAL A 9 -0.05 -6.77 -1.76
N ILE A 10 -0.52 -6.93 -2.98
CA ILE A 10 -0.58 -8.22 -3.69
C ILE A 10 0.64 -8.29 -4.60
N ASP A 11 1.48 -9.30 -4.40
CA ASP A 11 2.62 -9.57 -5.26
C ASP A 11 2.21 -10.25 -6.59
N ASN A 12 3.17 -10.45 -7.49
CA ASN A 12 2.93 -11.09 -8.79
C ASN A 12 2.51 -12.57 -8.67
N ASP A 13 2.83 -13.22 -7.56
CA ASP A 13 2.45 -14.60 -7.25
C ASP A 13 1.04 -14.69 -6.62
N GLY A 14 0.41 -13.53 -6.36
CA GLY A 14 -0.92 -13.42 -5.77
C GLY A 14 -0.94 -13.50 -4.24
N ASN A 15 0.22 -13.44 -3.57
CA ASN A 15 0.27 -13.40 -2.12
C ASN A 15 -0.02 -12.00 -1.58
N GLU A 16 -0.76 -11.96 -0.48
CA GLU A 16 -1.06 -10.73 0.23
C GLU A 16 -0.03 -10.48 1.33
N HIS A 17 0.58 -9.31 1.28
CA HIS A 17 1.51 -8.84 2.30
C HIS A 17 0.94 -7.60 2.98
N GLU A 18 0.77 -7.68 4.30
CA GLU A 18 0.25 -6.55 5.08
C GLU A 18 1.24 -5.38 5.06
N LEU A 19 0.74 -4.20 4.74
CA LEU A 19 1.49 -2.95 4.84
C LEU A 19 1.26 -2.36 6.23
N SER A 20 2.22 -2.56 7.13
CA SER A 20 2.16 -1.99 8.48
C SER A 20 2.40 -0.47 8.46
N SER A 21 1.81 0.25 9.41
CA SER A 21 2.02 1.69 9.61
C SER A 21 1.77 2.55 8.36
N CYS A 22 0.65 2.32 7.69
CA CYS A 22 0.28 3.09 6.51
C CYS A 22 -0.47 4.37 6.81
N LEU A 23 -0.26 5.37 5.96
CA LEU A 23 -1.01 6.62 5.95
C LEU A 23 -1.47 6.93 4.53
N ILE A 24 -2.79 6.99 4.33
CA ILE A 24 -3.39 7.47 3.10
C ILE A 24 -3.57 8.98 3.24
N VAL A 25 -2.72 9.77 2.57
CA VAL A 25 -2.78 11.24 2.64
C VAL A 25 -3.84 11.81 1.68
N LYS A 26 -4.12 11.08 0.60
CA LYS A 26 -5.22 11.26 -0.37
C LYS A 26 -5.52 9.87 -0.98
N ASN A 27 -6.70 9.63 -1.56
CA ASN A 27 -7.05 8.36 -2.26
C ASN A 27 -6.09 7.97 -3.42
N SER A 28 -4.99 8.68 -3.60
CA SER A 28 -3.93 8.43 -4.58
C SER A 28 -2.52 8.41 -3.98
N LYS A 29 -2.35 8.58 -2.65
CA LYS A 29 -1.04 8.74 -2.01
C LYS A 29 -0.97 7.95 -0.72
N ILE A 30 -0.13 6.91 -0.72
CA ILE A 30 0.07 6.01 0.42
C ILE A 30 1.51 6.13 0.91
N PHE A 31 1.68 6.43 2.19
CA PHE A 31 2.96 6.30 2.87
C PHE A 31 2.95 5.01 3.66
N THR A 32 4.03 4.23 3.60
CA THR A 32 4.17 2.99 4.36
C THR A 32 5.58 2.89 4.94
N LYS A 33 5.68 2.26 6.11
CA LYS A 33 6.96 2.00 6.78
C LYS A 33 7.18 0.52 6.99
N ASN A 34 8.45 0.09 6.99
CA ASN A 34 8.84 -1.28 7.29
C ASN A 34 8.14 -2.32 6.40
N VAL A 35 8.08 -2.08 5.09
CA VAL A 35 7.54 -3.08 4.18
C VAL A 35 8.54 -4.23 4.08
N LYS A 36 8.19 -5.38 4.65
CA LYS A 36 9.01 -6.60 4.53
C LYS A 36 9.10 -7.11 3.09
N SER A 37 8.14 -6.72 2.26
CA SER A 37 8.02 -7.12 0.86
C SER A 37 8.53 -6.01 -0.07
N ASN A 38 9.21 -6.41 -1.15
CA ASN A 38 9.55 -5.47 -2.21
C ASN A 38 8.26 -5.08 -2.94
N ILE A 39 7.89 -3.80 -2.88
CA ILE A 39 6.78 -3.25 -3.66
C ILE A 39 7.36 -2.82 -4.99
N GLU A 40 6.70 -3.20 -6.08
CA GLU A 40 7.09 -2.80 -7.43
C GLU A 40 5.96 -2.05 -8.13
N LEU A 41 6.31 -1.36 -9.22
CA LEU A 41 5.34 -0.69 -10.08
C LEU A 41 4.35 -1.71 -10.65
N GLY A 42 3.07 -1.36 -10.69
CA GLY A 42 2.00 -2.23 -11.16
C GLY A 42 1.44 -3.19 -10.09
N PHE A 43 2.06 -3.27 -8.91
CA PHE A 43 1.50 -4.06 -7.81
C PHE A 43 0.16 -3.48 -7.37
N LYS A 44 -0.73 -4.36 -6.92
CA LYS A 44 -2.04 -3.98 -6.43
C LYS A 44 -1.98 -3.77 -4.93
N ILE A 45 -2.56 -2.69 -4.45
CA ILE A 45 -2.77 -2.45 -3.02
C ILE A 45 -4.26 -2.54 -2.78
N ILE A 46 -4.67 -3.39 -1.84
CA ILE A 46 -6.06 -3.55 -1.45
C ILE A 46 -6.29 -3.01 -0.05
N LYS A 47 -7.36 -2.26 0.11
CA LYS A 47 -7.90 -1.88 1.40
C LYS A 47 -8.93 -2.91 1.82
N LYS A 48 -8.78 -3.48 3.01
CA LYS A 48 -9.77 -4.40 3.57
C LYS A 48 -10.48 -3.80 4.78
N ASN A 49 -11.80 -3.89 4.79
CA ASN A 49 -12.65 -3.59 5.94
C ASN A 49 -13.29 -4.89 6.43
N ASN A 50 -13.03 -5.30 7.67
CA ASN A 50 -13.55 -6.56 8.24
C ASN A 50 -13.25 -7.81 7.39
N GLY A 51 -12.07 -7.86 6.76
CA GLY A 51 -11.63 -8.98 5.91
C GLY A 51 -12.20 -8.96 4.48
N ILE A 52 -13.08 -8.01 4.15
CA ILE A 52 -13.64 -7.83 2.81
C ILE A 52 -12.82 -6.76 2.07
N CYS A 53 -12.49 -7.03 0.81
CA CYS A 53 -11.86 -6.04 -0.06
C CYS A 53 -12.84 -4.89 -0.33
N ASP A 54 -12.47 -3.70 0.13
CA ASP A 54 -13.27 -2.46 0.03
C ASP A 54 -12.82 -1.63 -1.17
N GLN A 55 -11.50 -1.53 -1.39
CA GLN A 55 -10.93 -0.69 -2.44
C GLN A 55 -9.64 -1.30 -2.99
N ILE A 56 -9.40 -1.11 -4.28
CA ILE A 56 -8.21 -1.59 -4.99
C ILE A 56 -7.50 -0.42 -5.63
N PHE A 57 -6.19 -0.35 -5.42
CA PHE A 57 -5.31 0.62 -6.01
C PHE A 57 -4.19 -0.08 -6.80
N ILE A 58 -3.66 0.59 -7.81
CA ILE A 58 -2.45 0.18 -8.53
C ILE A 58 -1.33 1.15 -8.19
N VAL A 59 -0.15 0.61 -7.89
CA VAL A 59 1.06 1.40 -7.67
C VAL A 59 1.59 1.92 -9.01
N ASN A 60 1.55 3.24 -9.17
CA ASN A 60 2.01 3.93 -10.37
C ASN A 60 3.42 4.52 -10.20
N GLU A 61 3.80 4.88 -8.98
CA GLU A 61 5.11 5.43 -8.67
C GLU A 61 5.54 5.05 -7.26
N ILE A 62 6.84 4.83 -7.08
CA ILE A 62 7.45 4.51 -5.78
C ILE A 62 8.59 5.51 -5.55
N LEU A 63 8.50 6.27 -4.47
CA LEU A 63 9.54 7.18 -4.02
C LEU A 63 10.05 6.70 -2.66
N GLU A 64 11.34 6.37 -2.58
CA GLU A 64 12.01 6.07 -1.32
C GLU A 64 12.53 7.38 -0.70
N ILE A 65 11.99 7.76 0.46
CA ILE A 65 12.30 9.05 1.07
C ILE A 65 13.40 8.90 2.14
N LEU A 66 13.33 7.84 2.96
CA LEU A 66 14.27 7.51 4.05
C LEU A 66 14.37 5.98 4.19
N GLU A 67 15.39 5.48 4.88
CA GLU A 67 15.77 4.05 4.96
C GLU A 67 14.62 3.05 5.19
N ASP A 68 13.51 3.47 5.83
CA ASP A 68 12.33 2.62 6.04
C ASP A 68 10.99 3.27 5.64
N LEU A 69 11.00 4.44 4.97
CA LEU A 69 9.77 5.13 4.57
C LEU A 69 9.64 5.14 3.04
N ARG A 70 8.61 4.43 2.56
CA ARG A 70 8.22 4.40 1.16
C ARG A 70 6.98 5.24 0.93
N TYR A 71 7.03 6.04 -0.12
CA TYR A 71 5.89 6.75 -0.66
C TYR A 71 5.44 6.06 -1.95
N LEU A 72 4.15 5.79 -2.03
CA LEU A 72 3.51 5.11 -3.15
C LEU A 72 2.47 6.06 -3.73
N GLU A 73 2.68 6.48 -4.97
CA GLU A 73 1.63 7.09 -5.77
C GLU A 73 0.79 5.94 -6.32
N VAL A 74 -0.52 5.99 -6.03
CA VAL A 74 -1.44 4.94 -6.44
C VAL A 74 -2.64 5.52 -7.18
N GLN A 75 -3.27 4.71 -8.01
CA GLN A 75 -4.50 5.05 -8.70
C GLN A 75 -5.56 3.98 -8.44
N GLU A 76 -6.78 4.40 -8.17
CA GLU A 76 -7.93 3.51 -8.05
C GLU A 76 -8.18 2.79 -9.39
N PHE A 77 -8.38 1.48 -9.33
CA PHE A 77 -8.63 0.62 -10.48
C PHE A 77 -10.11 0.59 -10.87
#